data_AF-A0A7T4C2T7-F1
#
_entry.id   AF-A0A7T4C2T7-F1
#
_cell.length_a   1.000
_cell.length_b   1.000
_cell.length_c   1.000
_cell.angle_alpha   90.00
_cell.angle_beta   90.00
_cell.angle_gamma   90.00
#
_symmetry.space_group_name_H-M   'P 1'
#
loop_
_entity.id
_entity.type
_entity.pdbx_description
1 polymer ?
#
loop_
_entity_poly.entity_id
_entity_poly.type
_entity_poly.pdbx_seq_one_letter_code
_entity_poly.pdbx_strand_id
1 'polypeptide(L)'
;MNIIRPKFFIMENVEGLMDERNRYELENAIQVLDKHYVVLEPMIVDASLYGVPTKRKRVILVGYDPKHITSLTAEDFKPTEAPTITVHDAISDLADPISQSKDKDDFGWEDMPRIMIYRLMLFACVKTC
;
A
#
# COMPACT_ATOMS: atom_id res chain seq x y z
N MET A 1 13.53 -20.68 -14.90
CA MET A 1 13.86 -21.29 -13.60
C MET A 1 13.24 -20.46 -12.51
N ASN A 2 12.35 -21.03 -11.70
CA ASN A 2 11.79 -20.34 -10.54
C ASN A 2 12.64 -20.72 -9.31
N ILE A 3 13.61 -19.86 -8.97
CA ILE A 3 14.67 -20.16 -7.98
C ILE A 3 14.15 -20.05 -6.54
N ILE A 4 13.08 -19.27 -6.35
CA ILE A 4 12.39 -19.11 -5.07
C ILE A 4 10.96 -19.65 -5.22
N ARG A 5 10.59 -20.61 -4.38
CA ARG A 5 9.24 -21.19 -4.30
C ARG A 5 8.58 -20.75 -2.99
N PRO A 6 8.11 -19.49 -2.89
CA PRO A 6 7.50 -19.00 -1.66
C PRO A 6 6.21 -19.74 -1.33
N LYS A 7 5.82 -19.75 -0.06
CA LYS A 7 4.52 -20.32 0.36
C LYS A 7 3.34 -19.43 -0.06
N PHE A 8 3.62 -18.17 -0.31
CA PHE A 8 2.66 -17.10 -0.52
C PHE A 8 3.36 -15.94 -1.24
N PHE A 9 2.67 -15.28 -2.16
CA PHE A 9 3.16 -14.07 -2.82
C PHE A 9 2.03 -13.05 -3.01
N ILE A 10 2.45 -11.78 -3.15
CA ILE A 10 1.59 -10.66 -3.51
C ILE A 10 2.25 -9.94 -4.69
N MET A 11 1.46 -9.59 -5.69
CA MET A 11 1.83 -8.63 -6.73
C MET A 11 0.95 -7.39 -6.60
N GLU A 12 1.56 -6.21 -6.62
CA GLU A 12 0.88 -4.92 -6.57
C GLU A 12 1.06 -4.19 -7.89
N ASN A 13 0.01 -3.50 -8.34
CA ASN A 13 0.08 -2.58 -9.48
C ASN A 13 -0.99 -1.47 -9.39
N VAL A 14 -0.90 -0.47 -10.26
CA VAL A 14 -1.89 0.61 -10.38
C VAL A 14 -3.25 0.10 -10.87
N GLU A 15 -4.32 0.81 -10.51
CA GLU A 15 -5.70 0.46 -10.90
C GLU A 15 -5.92 0.37 -12.42
N GLY A 16 -5.18 1.17 -13.20
CA GLY A 16 -5.24 1.17 -14.67
C GLY A 16 -4.80 -0.15 -15.31
N LEU A 17 -4.22 -1.09 -14.56
CA LEU A 17 -3.99 -2.45 -15.05
C LEU A 17 -5.31 -3.19 -15.35
N MET A 18 -6.40 -2.82 -14.67
CA MET A 18 -7.73 -3.42 -14.89
C MET A 18 -8.48 -2.84 -16.10
N ASP A 19 -7.94 -1.81 -16.76
CA ASP A 19 -8.51 -1.28 -18.01
C ASP A 19 -8.57 -2.39 -19.07
N GLU A 20 -9.62 -2.43 -19.91
CA GLU A 20 -9.80 -3.45 -20.96
C GLU A 20 -8.56 -3.63 -21.84
N ARG A 21 -7.90 -2.51 -22.17
CA ARG A 21 -6.68 -2.48 -22.98
C ARG A 21 -5.45 -3.08 -22.30
N ASN A 22 -5.41 -3.18 -20.98
CA ASN A 22 -4.26 -3.61 -20.19
C ASN A 22 -4.48 -4.96 -19.50
N ARG A 23 -5.75 -5.40 -19.40
CA ARG A 23 -6.14 -6.64 -18.72
C ARG A 23 -5.41 -7.89 -19.24
N TYR A 24 -5.07 -7.90 -20.53
CA TYR A 24 -4.31 -9.01 -21.13
C TYR A 24 -2.93 -9.21 -20.48
N GLU A 25 -2.29 -8.15 -19.98
CA GLU A 25 -1.00 -8.25 -19.29
C GLU A 25 -1.12 -9.01 -17.96
N LEU A 26 -2.19 -8.74 -17.22
CA LEU A 26 -2.51 -9.44 -15.99
C LEU A 26 -2.82 -10.92 -16.26
N GLU A 27 -3.61 -11.20 -17.28
CA GLU A 27 -3.94 -12.57 -17.69
C GLU A 27 -2.70 -13.35 -18.15
N ASN A 28 -1.82 -12.72 -18.94
CA ASN A 28 -0.55 -13.30 -19.34
C ASN A 28 0.36 -13.57 -18.14
N ALA A 29 0.45 -12.64 -17.19
CA ALA A 29 1.21 -12.82 -15.96
C ALA A 29 0.69 -14.02 -15.15
N ILE A 30 -0.63 -14.18 -15.03
CA ILE A 30 -1.25 -15.33 -14.34
C ILE A 30 -0.97 -16.64 -15.09
N GLN A 31 -0.97 -16.63 -16.43
CA GLN A 31 -0.72 -17.82 -17.23
C GLN A 31 0.68 -18.40 -17.04
N VAL A 32 1.69 -17.54 -16.87
CA VAL A 32 3.09 -17.96 -16.66
C VAL A 32 3.41 -18.37 -15.22
N LEU A 33 2.50 -18.10 -14.27
CA LEU A 33 2.66 -18.57 -12.89
C LEU A 33 2.67 -20.09 -12.82
N ASP A 34 3.48 -20.60 -11.89
CA ASP A 34 3.59 -22.03 -11.63
C ASP A 34 2.24 -22.59 -11.15
N LYS A 35 1.78 -23.67 -11.78
CA LYS A 35 0.44 -24.22 -11.60
C LYS A 35 0.22 -24.86 -10.22
N HIS A 36 1.25 -25.00 -9.39
CA HIS A 36 1.06 -25.43 -8.01
C HIS A 36 0.44 -24.35 -7.12
N TYR A 37 0.50 -23.07 -7.52
CA TYR A 37 -0.14 -22.00 -6.76
C TYR A 37 -1.64 -21.95 -7.04
N VAL A 38 -2.41 -21.75 -5.97
CA VAL A 38 -3.78 -21.22 -6.06
C VAL A 38 -3.67 -19.71 -6.09
N VAL A 39 -4.25 -19.09 -7.10
CA VAL A 39 -4.24 -17.63 -7.31
C VAL A 39 -5.65 -17.11 -7.10
N LEU A 40 -5.81 -16.10 -6.25
CA LEU A 40 -7.10 -15.43 -6.03
C LEU A 40 -7.41 -14.48 -7.18
N GLU A 41 -8.70 -14.17 -7.36
CA GLU A 41 -9.09 -13.11 -8.29
C GLU A 41 -8.43 -11.77 -7.91
N PRO A 42 -7.97 -10.98 -8.89
CA PRO A 42 -7.40 -9.66 -8.63
C PRO A 42 -8.38 -8.77 -7.88
N MET A 43 -7.90 -8.08 -6.85
CA MET A 43 -8.71 -7.17 -6.03
C MET A 43 -8.21 -5.74 -6.12
N ILE A 44 -9.12 -4.76 -6.15
CA ILE A 44 -8.78 -3.34 -6.05
C ILE A 44 -8.89 -2.91 -4.58
N VAL A 45 -7.77 -2.47 -4.02
CA VAL A 45 -7.65 -2.03 -2.63
C VAL A 45 -7.49 -0.51 -2.60
N ASP A 46 -8.39 0.19 -1.90
CA ASP A 46 -8.30 1.63 -1.62
C ASP A 46 -7.71 1.85 -0.24
N ALA A 47 -6.51 2.43 -0.16
CA ALA A 47 -5.79 2.67 1.09
C ALA A 47 -6.60 3.49 2.13
N SER A 48 -7.54 4.33 1.67
CA SER A 48 -8.40 5.11 2.58
C SER A 48 -9.33 4.25 3.45
N LEU A 49 -9.65 3.04 2.98
CA LEU A 49 -10.44 2.06 3.74
C LEU A 49 -9.61 1.33 4.80
N TYR A 50 -8.29 1.58 4.86
CA TYR A 50 -7.34 0.93 5.76
C TYR A 50 -6.67 1.94 6.71
N GLY A 51 -7.33 3.08 6.99
CA GLY A 51 -6.84 4.08 7.93
C GLY A 51 -5.72 4.97 7.39
N VAL A 52 -5.51 5.00 6.07
CA VAL A 52 -4.52 5.89 5.44
C VAL A 52 -5.21 7.14 4.90
N PRO A 53 -4.73 8.37 5.17
CA PRO A 53 -5.35 9.62 4.72
C PRO A 53 -5.09 9.91 3.22
N THR A 54 -5.30 8.93 2.34
CA THR A 54 -5.11 9.07 0.90
C THR A 54 -6.05 8.17 0.11
N LYS A 55 -6.59 8.68 -1.00
CA LYS A 55 -7.35 7.88 -1.97
C LYS A 55 -6.38 7.28 -3.00
N ARG A 56 -5.74 6.17 -2.62
CA ARG A 56 -4.79 5.45 -3.48
C ARG A 56 -5.30 4.04 -3.70
N LYS A 57 -5.73 3.78 -4.94
CA LYS A 57 -6.23 2.47 -5.37
C LYS A 57 -5.11 1.65 -6.03
N ARG A 58 -5.06 0.36 -5.69
CA ARG A 58 -4.08 -0.61 -6.22
C ARG A 58 -4.72 -1.94 -6.50
N VAL A 59 -4.30 -2.55 -7.61
CA VAL A 59 -4.61 -3.94 -7.94
C VAL A 59 -3.66 -4.81 -7.16
N ILE A 60 -4.21 -5.74 -6.40
CA ILE A 60 -3.47 -6.72 -5.63
C ILE A 60 -3.84 -8.10 -6.19
N LEU A 61 -2.82 -8.86 -6.58
CA LEU A 61 -2.94 -10.27 -6.93
C LEU A 61 -2.25 -11.10 -5.86
N VAL A 62 -2.96 -12.10 -5.36
CA VAL A 62 -2.48 -12.95 -4.28
C VAL A 62 -2.43 -14.39 -4.76
N GLY A 63 -1.32 -15.08 -4.50
CA GLY A 63 -1.25 -16.52 -4.70
C GLY A 63 -0.52 -17.24 -3.59
N TYR A 64 -0.86 -18.51 -3.39
CA TYR A 64 -0.35 -19.33 -2.30
C TYR A 64 -0.23 -20.80 -2.66
N ASP A 65 0.69 -21.51 -2.01
CA ASP A 65 0.84 -22.95 -2.15
C ASP A 65 -0.18 -23.65 -1.21
N PRO A 66 -1.15 -24.41 -1.74
CA PRO A 66 -2.18 -25.08 -0.94
C PRO A 66 -1.60 -26.17 -0.01
N LYS A 67 -0.34 -26.58 -0.17
CA LYS A 67 0.36 -27.45 0.79
C LYS A 67 0.71 -26.75 2.11
N HIS A 68 0.76 -25.43 2.10
CA HIS A 68 1.18 -24.62 3.24
C HIS A 68 0.06 -23.74 3.80
N ILE A 69 -0.92 -23.38 2.98
CA ILE A 69 -2.06 -22.53 3.35
C ILE A 69 -3.34 -23.25 2.91
N THR A 70 -4.21 -23.58 3.88
CA THR A 70 -5.39 -24.43 3.64
C THR A 70 -6.50 -23.70 2.87
N SER A 71 -6.77 -22.45 3.23
CA SER A 71 -7.77 -21.63 2.57
C SER A 71 -7.44 -20.17 2.79
N LEU A 72 -7.53 -19.40 1.73
CA LEU A 72 -7.39 -17.96 1.74
C LEU A 72 -8.40 -17.39 0.75
N THR A 73 -9.05 -16.31 1.11
CA THR A 73 -10.10 -15.64 0.34
C THR A 73 -9.84 -14.13 0.31
N ALA A 74 -10.52 -13.42 -0.59
CA ALA A 74 -10.42 -11.96 -0.64
C ALA A 74 -10.93 -11.27 0.65
N GLU A 75 -11.82 -11.93 1.41
CA GLU A 75 -12.35 -11.39 2.66
C GLU A 75 -11.31 -11.33 3.76
N ASP A 76 -10.32 -12.24 3.75
CA ASP A 76 -9.22 -12.26 4.72
C ASP A 76 -8.33 -11.00 4.64
N PHE A 77 -8.42 -10.27 3.53
CA PHE A 77 -7.67 -9.03 3.30
C PHE A 77 -8.48 -7.77 3.58
N LYS A 78 -9.78 -7.89 3.87
CA LYS A 78 -10.59 -6.72 4.20
C LYS A 78 -10.35 -6.30 5.65
N PRO A 79 -10.36 -4.99 5.93
CA PRO A 79 -10.21 -4.52 7.30
C PRO A 79 -11.47 -4.87 8.09
N THR A 80 -11.31 -5.44 9.28
CA THR A 80 -12.42 -5.73 10.19
C THR A 80 -13.05 -4.45 10.72
N GLU A 81 -12.20 -3.51 11.12
CA GLU A 81 -12.56 -2.15 11.51
C GLU A 81 -11.44 -1.23 11.05
N ALA A 82 -11.76 -0.18 10.30
CA ALA A 82 -10.80 0.84 9.93
C ALA A 82 -11.39 2.22 10.19
N PRO A 83 -10.74 3.06 11.00
CA PRO A 83 -11.17 4.43 11.17
C PRO A 83 -10.92 5.21 9.89
N THR A 84 -11.87 6.08 9.52
CA THR A 84 -11.61 7.08 8.48
C THR A 84 -10.65 8.13 9.03
N ILE A 85 -9.44 8.18 8.50
CA ILE A 85 -8.40 9.15 8.92
C ILE A 85 -8.37 10.31 7.93
N THR A 86 -8.44 11.54 8.44
CA THR A 86 -8.30 12.75 7.62
C THR A 86 -6.84 13.15 7.45
N VAL A 87 -6.55 14.03 6.47
CA VAL A 87 -5.22 14.63 6.34
C VAL A 87 -4.85 15.39 7.62
N HIS A 88 -5.79 16.14 8.20
CA HIS A 88 -5.58 16.83 9.47
C HIS A 88 -5.15 15.87 10.58
N ASP A 89 -5.81 14.73 10.74
CA ASP A 89 -5.44 13.74 11.77
C ASP A 89 -4.01 13.20 11.61
N ALA A 90 -3.49 13.22 10.38
CA ALA A 90 -2.17 12.71 10.05
C ALA A 90 -1.03 13.74 10.09
N ILE A 91 -1.34 15.04 10.00
CA ILE A 91 -0.33 16.11 9.92
C ILE A 91 -0.58 17.31 10.84
N SER A 92 -1.63 17.29 11.67
CA SER A 92 -1.96 18.40 12.60
C SER A 92 -0.91 18.61 13.69
N ASP A 93 0.01 17.67 13.83
CA ASP A 93 1.15 17.74 14.74
C ASP A 93 2.42 18.32 14.11
N LEU A 94 2.39 18.65 12.81
CA LEU A 94 3.48 19.38 12.18
C LEU A 94 3.53 20.82 12.71
N ALA A 95 4.75 21.36 12.79
CA ALA A 95 4.96 22.78 13.08
C ALA A 95 4.27 23.66 12.04
N ASP A 96 3.93 24.89 12.43
CA ASP A 96 3.35 25.86 11.52
C ASP A 96 4.30 26.12 10.32
N PRO A 97 3.76 26.39 9.13
CA PRO A 97 4.59 26.76 7.99
C PRO A 97 5.39 28.03 8.29
N ILE A 98 6.71 27.92 8.24
CA ILE A 98 7.63 29.06 8.27
C ILE A 98 7.47 29.96 7.04
N SER A 99 7.75 31.25 7.21
CA SER A 99 7.79 32.19 6.09
C SER A 99 8.95 31.86 5.17
N GLN A 100 8.66 31.58 3.89
CA GLN A 100 9.71 31.36 2.89
C GLN A 100 10.42 32.69 2.58
N SER A 101 11.71 32.77 2.86
CA SER A 101 12.51 33.88 2.36
C SER A 101 12.76 33.73 0.86
N LYS A 102 13.10 34.84 0.18
CA LYS A 102 13.54 34.81 -1.23
C LYS A 102 15.01 34.39 -1.37
N ASP A 103 15.65 34.08 -0.25
CA ASP A 103 17.05 33.67 -0.24
C ASP A 103 17.15 32.23 -0.74
N LYS A 104 18.12 31.96 -1.61
CA LYS A 104 18.27 30.64 -2.24
C LYS A 104 18.93 29.63 -1.30
N ASP A 105 19.59 30.11 -0.26
CA ASP A 105 20.31 29.30 0.72
C ASP A 105 19.47 29.06 2.00
N ASP A 106 18.25 29.61 2.05
CA ASP A 106 17.27 29.33 3.08
C ASP A 106 16.42 28.12 2.70
N PHE A 107 16.79 26.97 3.25
CA PHE A 107 16.06 25.71 3.07
C PHE A 107 14.83 25.59 3.96
N GLY A 108 14.57 26.57 4.84
CA GLY A 108 13.41 26.57 5.70
C GLY A 108 13.39 25.43 6.71
N TRP A 109 14.45 25.27 7.49
CA TRP A 109 14.49 24.27 8.57
C TRP A 109 14.03 24.88 9.89
N GLU A 110 13.07 24.23 10.54
CA GLU A 110 12.64 24.56 11.90
C GLU A 110 12.69 23.30 12.79
N ASP A 111 13.02 23.50 14.07
CA ASP A 111 13.08 22.41 15.04
C ASP A 111 11.69 21.85 15.31
N MET A 112 11.53 20.53 15.10
CA MET A 112 10.29 19.84 15.47
C MET A 112 10.02 20.00 16.98
N PRO A 113 8.80 20.36 17.40
CA PRO A 113 8.48 20.52 18.80
C PRO A 113 8.75 19.21 19.57
N ARG A 114 9.55 19.29 20.66
CA ARG A 114 10.06 18.14 21.45
C ARG A 114 9.00 17.21 22.03
N ILE A 115 7.72 17.53 21.94
CA ILE A 115 6.62 16.82 22.60
C ILE A 115 6.23 15.51 21.88
N MET A 116 6.66 15.27 20.63
CA MET A 116 6.00 14.25 19.76
C MET A 116 6.90 13.21 19.07
N ILE A 117 7.98 12.75 19.71
CA ILE A 117 8.81 11.67 19.13
C ILE A 117 8.05 10.32 19.00
N TYR A 118 7.00 10.07 19.79
CA TYR A 118 6.38 8.75 19.87
C TYR A 118 5.24 8.47 18.87
N ARG A 119 4.64 9.47 18.23
CA ARG A 119 3.44 9.27 17.37
C ARG A 119 3.75 9.19 15.87
N LEU A 120 4.89 9.74 15.44
CA LEU A 120 5.30 9.77 14.03
C LEU A 120 5.59 8.38 13.44
N MET A 121 6.07 7.43 14.26
CA MET A 121 6.42 6.08 13.80
C MET A 121 5.23 5.30 13.23
N LEU A 122 4.00 5.60 13.64
CA LEU A 122 2.82 4.85 13.18
C LEU A 122 2.41 5.22 11.75
N PHE A 123 2.59 6.49 11.34
CA PHE A 123 2.20 6.97 10.02
C PHE A 123 3.35 6.89 8.98
N ALA A 124 4.60 6.92 9.43
CA ALA A 124 5.76 6.83 8.54
C ALA A 124 5.91 5.46 7.86
N CYS A 125 5.41 4.37 8.46
CA CYS A 125 5.47 3.02 7.89
C CYS A 125 4.71 2.90 6.54
N VAL A 126 3.83 3.84 6.21
CA VAL A 126 3.07 3.85 4.95
C VAL A 126 3.80 4.60 3.81
N LYS A 127 4.92 5.27 4.09
CA LYS A 127 5.65 6.11 3.10
C LYS A 127 6.86 5.45 2.44
N THR A 128 7.18 4.20 2.75
CA THR A 128 8.28 3.47 2.11
C THR A 128 7.81 2.14 1.51
N CYS A 129 7.16 2.22 0.34
CA CYS A 129 7.10 1.19 -0.69
C CYS A 129 6.92 1.89 -2.04
#